data_AF-A0A9E0SVA9-F1
#
_entry.id   AF-A0A9E0SVA9-F1
#
_cell.length_a   1.000
_cell.length_b   1.000
_cell.length_c   1.000
_cell.angle_alpha   90.00
_cell.angle_beta   90.00
_cell.angle_gamma   90.00
#
_symmetry.space_group_name_H-M   'P 1'
#
loop_
_entity.id
_entity.type
_entity.pdbx_description
1 polymer ?
#
loop_
_entity_poly.entity_id
_entity_poly.type
_entity_poly.pdbx_seq_one_letter_code
_entity_poly.pdbx_strand_id
1 'polypeptide(L)'
;MKNFRWWGALALMIASAVALSGCGGGGGGSANVRVVNATLTHASIDLLLTSDSSKVISDVTTNTVSSYASVSSGSPSFQLVDSGSTTSIYGTTPSLPGGSHVAIVAYQIDGVIQTQLLSEDATNPTAGFFNFRVFDTAIDAGALYVYLVDAGAAAPTSSTAPSYVLTPSGQIAATPYSTITTKNYDIYVTSQSDPTDLRLKIANYAPTDAQNTTLVLTPTSGGVLVNGGLLVQQGSYTAAPSSTARVRLVGAVPGTTIAASVGGTSIGSVAAPRVSVYQTVPVSSSSTVAVTVNGTTITPPAGTIAVGTDNTLLVYGTAGAPKATLLADDNHGSLTVGNVKIRLVNAMSGTSATSLTWSYGGAALPTPIAVGAASAYYESSLITQASVVVQSATDATTIYSNSLVSVLGNQVYTLFIFGNGGSPSGITLDSAD
;
A
#
# COMPACT_ATOMS: atom_id res chain seq x y z
N MET A 1 -28.91 -30.83 -68.98
CA MET A 1 -27.45 -30.94 -68.83
C MET A 1 -27.12 -30.88 -67.35
N LYS A 2 -26.55 -31.99 -66.86
CA LYS A 2 -25.73 -32.21 -65.64
C LYS A 2 -26.24 -31.72 -64.26
N ASN A 3 -26.78 -32.71 -63.55
CA ASN A 3 -26.92 -32.91 -62.11
C ASN A 3 -25.68 -32.51 -61.27
N PHE A 4 -25.89 -32.09 -60.01
CA PHE A 4 -25.16 -32.67 -58.86
C PHE A 4 -25.84 -32.37 -57.51
N ARG A 5 -26.02 -33.41 -56.69
CA ARG A 5 -26.42 -33.40 -55.26
C ARG A 5 -25.18 -33.78 -54.44
N TRP A 6 -24.91 -33.13 -53.29
CA TRP A 6 -24.26 -33.72 -52.09
C TRP A 6 -24.18 -32.65 -50.97
N TRP A 7 -24.89 -32.76 -49.84
CA TRP A 7 -24.50 -33.34 -48.52
C TRP A 7 -23.06 -33.08 -48.06
N GLY A 8 -22.93 -32.55 -46.84
CA GLY A 8 -21.70 -32.59 -46.05
C GLY A 8 -21.48 -31.34 -45.19
N ALA A 9 -22.20 -31.24 -44.07
CA ALA A 9 -21.81 -30.33 -43.00
C ALA A 9 -20.49 -30.86 -42.38
N LEU A 10 -19.40 -30.14 -42.57
CA LEU A 10 -18.11 -30.43 -41.92
C LEU A 10 -17.77 -29.27 -40.99
N ALA A 11 -17.82 -29.56 -39.69
CA ALA A 11 -17.36 -28.70 -38.63
C ALA A 11 -15.86 -28.42 -38.78
N LEU A 12 -15.50 -27.15 -38.96
CA LEU A 12 -14.11 -26.71 -38.95
C LEU A 12 -13.73 -26.41 -37.49
N MET A 13 -13.23 -27.43 -36.78
CA MET A 13 -12.45 -27.22 -35.57
C MET A 13 -11.12 -26.57 -35.98
N ILE A 14 -10.97 -25.28 -35.67
CA ILE A 14 -9.65 -24.66 -35.57
C ILE A 14 -9.11 -25.05 -34.20
N ALA A 15 -8.25 -26.07 -34.19
CA ALA A 15 -7.43 -26.39 -33.04
C ALA A 15 -6.47 -25.21 -32.81
N SER A 16 -6.79 -24.35 -31.84
CA SER A 16 -5.81 -23.47 -31.21
C SER A 16 -4.76 -24.37 -30.60
N ALA A 17 -3.60 -24.47 -31.25
CA ALA A 17 -2.38 -24.96 -30.63
C ALA A 17 -1.99 -23.97 -29.53
N VAL A 18 -2.60 -24.12 -28.36
CA VAL A 18 -2.05 -23.59 -27.13
C VAL A 18 -0.74 -24.33 -26.96
N ALA A 19 0.37 -23.66 -27.31
CA ALA A 19 1.69 -24.10 -26.93
C ALA A 19 1.74 -24.00 -25.39
N LEU A 20 1.26 -25.06 -24.72
CA LEU A 20 1.77 -25.43 -23.41
C LEU A 20 3.27 -25.60 -23.61
N SER A 21 4.05 -24.57 -23.30
CA SER A 21 5.44 -24.72 -22.88
C SER A 21 5.42 -25.35 -21.49
N GLY A 22 4.94 -26.59 -21.44
CA GLY A 22 4.94 -27.45 -20.27
C GLY A 22 6.26 -28.21 -20.22
N CYS A 23 6.99 -27.98 -19.13
CA CYS A 23 7.77 -28.97 -18.40
C CYS A 23 8.66 -29.89 -19.26
N GLY A 24 9.80 -29.38 -19.69
CA GLY A 24 10.91 -30.19 -20.20
C GLY A 24 11.85 -30.57 -19.06
N GLY A 25 11.74 -31.82 -18.61
CA GLY A 25 12.81 -32.72 -18.14
C GLY A 25 13.94 -32.17 -17.25
N GLY A 26 14.09 -32.76 -16.07
CA GLY A 26 15.24 -32.58 -15.18
C GLY A 26 16.57 -32.78 -15.90
N GLY A 27 17.24 -31.66 -16.16
CA GLY A 27 18.64 -31.58 -16.51
C GLY A 27 19.27 -30.54 -15.60
N GLY A 28 20.35 -30.89 -14.91
CA GLY A 28 21.11 -29.95 -14.09
C GLY A 28 21.49 -28.73 -14.92
N GLY A 29 21.08 -27.55 -14.45
CA GLY A 29 21.40 -26.26 -15.03
C GLY A 29 21.47 -25.22 -13.92
N SER A 30 21.98 -24.04 -14.23
CA SER A 30 22.01 -22.90 -13.31
C SER A 30 21.07 -21.79 -13.77
N ALA A 31 20.54 -21.03 -12.82
CA ALA A 31 19.89 -19.75 -13.02
C ALA A 31 20.69 -18.66 -12.31
N ASN A 32 20.58 -17.41 -12.77
CA ASN A 32 21.23 -16.25 -12.16
C ASN A 32 20.21 -15.46 -11.36
N VAL A 33 20.37 -15.41 -10.05
CA VAL A 33 19.48 -14.71 -9.12
C VAL A 33 20.18 -13.47 -8.57
N ARG A 34 19.46 -12.36 -8.48
CA ARG A 34 19.85 -11.20 -7.67
C ARG A 34 18.69 -10.77 -6.78
N VAL A 35 18.98 -10.02 -5.73
CA VAL A 35 17.97 -9.53 -4.78
C VAL A 35 17.89 -8.03 -4.86
N VAL A 36 16.67 -7.49 -4.96
CA VAL A 36 16.35 -6.09 -4.71
C VAL A 36 15.80 -5.99 -3.29
N ASN A 37 16.43 -5.20 -2.43
CA ASN A 37 15.90 -4.90 -1.11
C ASN A 37 15.07 -3.62 -1.18
N ALA A 38 13.76 -3.77 -1.38
CA ALA A 38 12.77 -2.68 -1.34
C ALA A 38 11.92 -2.72 -0.06
N THR A 39 12.46 -3.30 1.02
CA THR A 39 11.80 -3.32 2.34
C THR A 39 11.87 -1.94 3.01
N LEU A 40 11.01 -1.71 4.01
CA LEU A 40 10.94 -0.44 4.74
C LEU A 40 11.80 -0.46 6.02
N THR A 41 11.84 -1.60 6.72
CA THR A 41 12.45 -1.71 8.06
C THR A 41 13.72 -2.55 8.13
N HIS A 42 14.14 -3.19 7.03
CA HIS A 42 15.33 -4.05 7.03
C HIS A 42 16.48 -3.37 6.30
N ALA A 43 17.38 -2.77 7.09
CA ALA A 43 18.53 -1.98 6.62
C ALA A 43 19.43 -2.75 5.63
N SER A 44 19.52 -4.07 5.79
CA SER A 44 20.25 -4.96 4.91
C SER A 44 19.75 -6.40 5.05
N ILE A 45 19.64 -7.12 3.94
CA ILE A 45 19.20 -8.52 3.92
C ILE A 45 20.19 -9.42 3.19
N ASP A 46 20.26 -10.68 3.61
CA ASP A 46 20.98 -11.76 2.93
C ASP A 46 19.98 -12.78 2.37
N LEU A 47 20.34 -13.45 1.28
CA LEU A 47 19.62 -14.61 0.72
C LEU A 47 20.43 -15.87 1.00
N LEU A 48 19.83 -16.83 1.69
CA LEU A 48 20.45 -18.10 2.04
C LEU A 48 19.69 -19.26 1.41
N LEU A 49 20.37 -20.38 1.14
CA LEU A 49 19.69 -21.65 0.87
C LEU A 49 19.11 -22.21 2.17
N THR A 50 17.85 -22.65 2.12
CA THR A 50 17.17 -23.22 3.29
C THR A 50 17.80 -24.55 3.73
N SER A 51 18.36 -25.33 2.78
CA SER A 51 18.89 -26.67 3.06
C SER A 51 20.07 -26.70 4.03
N ASP A 52 20.92 -25.68 3.98
CA ASP A 52 22.18 -25.65 4.74
C ASP A 52 22.52 -24.26 5.32
N SER A 53 21.63 -23.27 5.17
CA SER A 53 21.84 -21.87 5.57
C SER A 53 23.08 -21.23 4.92
N SER A 54 23.57 -21.76 3.79
CA SER A 54 24.66 -21.14 3.05
C SER A 54 24.19 -19.82 2.43
N LYS A 55 25.01 -18.77 2.56
CA LYS A 55 24.73 -17.47 1.96
C LYS A 55 24.97 -17.52 0.45
N VAL A 56 23.94 -17.17 -0.31
CA VAL A 56 23.97 -17.05 -1.78
C VAL A 56 24.28 -15.61 -2.18
N ILE A 57 23.61 -14.66 -1.51
CA ILE A 57 23.80 -13.21 -1.67
C ILE A 57 23.85 -12.62 -0.27
N SER A 58 24.76 -11.67 -0.02
CA SER A 58 24.87 -10.98 1.26
C SER A 58 24.79 -9.46 1.10
N ASP A 59 24.47 -8.82 2.22
CA ASP A 59 24.61 -7.39 2.46
C ASP A 59 23.86 -6.51 1.45
N VAL A 60 22.66 -6.94 1.07
CA VAL A 60 21.81 -6.16 0.16
C VAL A 60 21.14 -5.06 0.97
N THR A 61 21.79 -3.91 1.02
CA THR A 61 21.28 -2.72 1.73
C THR A 61 19.92 -2.28 1.19
N THR A 62 19.08 -1.69 2.05
CA THR A 62 17.77 -1.16 1.63
C THR A 62 17.92 -0.21 0.44
N ASN A 63 16.96 -0.23 -0.47
CA ASN A 63 16.91 0.58 -1.68
C ASN A 63 18.05 0.28 -2.68
N THR A 64 18.60 -0.93 -2.65
CA THR A 64 19.65 -1.37 -3.59
C THR A 64 19.33 -2.74 -4.19
N VAL A 65 20.16 -3.15 -5.16
CA VAL A 65 20.12 -4.47 -5.79
C VAL A 65 21.50 -5.11 -5.72
N SER A 66 21.55 -6.42 -5.50
CA SER A 66 22.79 -7.19 -5.49
C SER A 66 23.34 -7.43 -6.91
N SER A 67 24.58 -7.93 -6.97
CA SER A 67 25.05 -8.67 -8.14
C SER A 67 24.33 -10.02 -8.27
N TYR A 68 24.43 -10.64 -9.45
CA TYR A 68 23.90 -11.99 -9.64
C TYR A 68 24.75 -13.04 -8.92
N ALA A 69 24.08 -14.03 -8.36
CA ALA A 69 24.63 -15.29 -7.90
C ALA A 69 24.06 -16.43 -8.75
N SER A 70 24.92 -17.39 -9.12
CA SER A 70 24.51 -18.59 -9.83
C SER A 70 23.97 -19.61 -8.83
N VAL A 71 22.76 -20.11 -9.08
CA VAL A 71 22.07 -21.11 -8.26
C VAL A 71 21.55 -22.23 -9.14
N SER A 72 21.25 -23.39 -8.56
CA SER A 72 20.61 -24.49 -9.29
C SER A 72 19.26 -24.06 -9.87
N SER A 73 19.00 -24.39 -11.13
CA SER A 73 17.67 -24.25 -11.74
C SER A 73 16.67 -25.22 -11.12
N GLY A 74 15.37 -24.97 -11.31
CA GLY A 74 14.28 -25.74 -10.70
C GLY A 74 13.62 -24.96 -9.59
N SER A 75 13.49 -25.54 -8.40
CA SER A 75 12.78 -24.90 -7.28
C SER A 75 13.63 -24.90 -6.01
N PRO A 76 14.76 -24.17 -5.99
CA PRO A 76 15.54 -24.04 -4.77
C PRO A 76 14.73 -23.33 -3.68
N SER A 77 14.81 -23.84 -2.45
CA SER A 77 14.24 -23.15 -1.29
C SER A 77 15.24 -22.16 -0.73
N PHE A 78 14.83 -20.90 -0.67
CA PHE A 78 15.57 -19.80 -0.09
C PHE A 78 14.94 -19.30 1.19
N GLN A 79 15.76 -18.67 2.02
CA GLN A 79 15.33 -17.83 3.12
C GLN A 79 16.01 -16.47 3.04
N LEU A 80 15.26 -15.42 3.35
CA LEU A 80 15.78 -14.10 3.64
C LEU A 80 16.05 -14.00 5.13
N VAL A 81 17.13 -13.31 5.49
CA VAL A 81 17.53 -12.98 6.86
C VAL A 81 18.03 -11.54 6.90
N ASP A 82 17.95 -10.89 8.06
CA ASP A 82 18.70 -9.65 8.28
C ASP A 82 20.20 -9.94 8.22
N SER A 83 20.98 -9.07 7.57
CA SER A 83 22.42 -9.26 7.46
C SER A 83 23.07 -9.37 8.85
N GLY A 84 23.85 -10.43 9.04
CA GLY A 84 24.45 -10.78 10.35
C GLY A 84 23.59 -11.68 11.23
N SER A 85 22.36 -12.00 10.82
CA SER A 85 21.48 -13.00 11.44
C SER A 85 21.44 -14.29 10.64
N THR A 86 20.99 -15.37 11.27
CA THR A 86 20.60 -16.63 10.61
C THR A 86 19.12 -16.97 10.82
N THR A 87 18.39 -16.11 11.55
CA THR A 87 16.96 -16.28 11.77
C THR A 87 16.20 -15.85 10.53
N SER A 88 15.51 -16.79 9.90
CA SER A 88 14.66 -16.53 8.73
C SER A 88 13.59 -15.50 9.07
N ILE A 89 13.54 -14.44 8.27
CA ILE A 89 12.46 -13.44 8.29
C ILE A 89 11.44 -13.69 7.18
N TYR A 90 11.81 -14.47 6.16
CA TYR A 90 10.90 -14.93 5.10
C TYR A 90 11.47 -16.14 4.36
N GLY A 91 10.63 -17.08 3.93
CA GLY A 91 11.02 -18.23 3.11
C GLY A 91 10.32 -18.22 1.76
N THR A 92 11.03 -18.59 0.69
CA THR A 92 10.49 -18.64 -0.68
C THR A 92 11.06 -19.80 -1.47
N THR A 93 10.27 -20.39 -2.37
CA THR A 93 10.70 -21.50 -3.24
C THR A 93 10.31 -21.16 -4.69
N PRO A 94 11.00 -20.23 -5.36
CA PRO A 94 10.64 -19.78 -6.70
C PRO A 94 10.91 -20.88 -7.74
N SER A 95 10.15 -20.87 -8.84
CA SER A 95 10.48 -21.66 -10.03
C SER A 95 11.49 -20.89 -10.89
N LEU A 96 12.69 -21.45 -11.07
CA LEU A 96 13.82 -20.86 -11.76
C LEU A 96 14.14 -21.66 -13.04
N PRO A 97 13.79 -21.15 -14.23
CA PRO A 97 14.20 -21.75 -15.48
C PRO A 97 15.73 -21.78 -15.64
N GLY A 98 16.28 -22.86 -16.20
CA GLY A 98 17.71 -22.93 -16.51
C GLY A 98 18.14 -21.85 -17.50
N GLY A 99 19.31 -21.23 -17.26
CA GLY A 99 19.89 -20.16 -18.06
C GLY A 99 19.25 -18.78 -17.88
N SER A 100 18.26 -18.64 -16.99
CA SER A 100 17.54 -17.37 -16.80
C SER A 100 18.27 -16.38 -15.91
N HIS A 101 17.95 -15.09 -16.09
CA HIS A 101 18.25 -14.01 -15.14
C HIS A 101 16.96 -13.59 -14.45
N VAL A 102 17.00 -13.55 -13.12
CA VAL A 102 15.85 -13.16 -12.31
C VAL A 102 16.25 -12.23 -11.17
N ALA A 103 15.37 -11.28 -10.86
CA ALA A 103 15.43 -10.49 -9.65
C ALA A 103 14.36 -10.99 -8.66
N ILE A 104 14.76 -11.27 -7.43
CA ILE A 104 13.85 -11.42 -6.28
C ILE A 104 13.70 -10.04 -5.65
N VAL A 105 12.52 -9.45 -5.79
CA VAL A 105 12.18 -8.19 -5.12
C VAL A 105 11.62 -8.52 -3.75
N ALA A 106 12.35 -8.16 -2.70
CA ALA A 106 11.89 -8.22 -1.31
C ALA A 106 11.26 -6.88 -0.93
N TYR A 107 10.03 -6.91 -0.42
CA TYR A 107 9.27 -5.72 0.00
C TYR A 107 8.46 -6.05 1.26
N GLN A 108 7.70 -5.09 1.80
CA GLN A 108 6.86 -5.32 2.98
C GLN A 108 5.42 -4.86 2.76
N ILE A 109 4.47 -5.62 3.30
CA ILE A 109 3.06 -5.22 3.52
C ILE A 109 2.79 -5.40 5.01
N ASP A 110 2.25 -4.39 5.68
CA ASP A 110 1.91 -4.45 7.12
C ASP A 110 3.09 -4.97 8.00
N GLY A 111 4.32 -4.50 7.70
CA GLY A 111 5.55 -4.92 8.39
C GLY A 111 6.03 -6.35 8.08
N VAL A 112 5.28 -7.14 7.31
CA VAL A 112 5.64 -8.51 6.93
C VAL A 112 6.35 -8.51 5.58
N ILE A 113 7.51 -9.17 5.50
CA ILE A 113 8.23 -9.32 4.23
C ILE A 113 7.43 -10.18 3.27
N GLN A 114 7.45 -9.77 2.00
CA GLN A 114 6.98 -10.52 0.86
C GLN A 114 8.09 -10.55 -0.20
N THR A 115 8.04 -11.53 -1.09
CA THR A 115 8.95 -11.58 -2.24
C THR A 115 8.21 -11.79 -3.53
N GLN A 116 8.71 -11.18 -4.59
CA GLN A 116 8.21 -11.43 -5.93
C GLN A 116 9.35 -11.59 -6.93
N LEU A 117 9.20 -12.57 -7.82
CA LEU A 117 10.18 -12.86 -8.85
C LEU A 117 9.88 -12.07 -10.12
N LEU A 118 10.90 -11.41 -10.66
CA LEU A 118 10.86 -10.74 -11.96
C LEU A 118 11.85 -11.41 -12.91
N SER A 119 11.36 -11.82 -14.09
CA SER A 119 12.23 -12.25 -15.18
C SER A 119 12.93 -11.04 -15.81
N GLU A 120 14.20 -11.25 -16.15
CA GLU A 120 15.15 -10.25 -16.63
C GLU A 120 15.82 -10.67 -17.96
N ASP A 121 15.11 -11.44 -18.78
CA ASP A 121 15.58 -11.91 -20.10
C ASP A 121 14.74 -11.34 -21.26
N ALA A 122 14.12 -10.16 -21.09
CA ALA A 122 13.40 -9.51 -22.18
C ALA A 122 14.39 -8.97 -23.22
N THR A 123 14.03 -9.07 -24.50
CA THR A 123 14.82 -8.51 -25.59
C THR A 123 14.89 -6.99 -25.47
N ASN A 124 16.09 -6.41 -25.58
CA ASN A 124 16.26 -4.96 -25.60
C ASN A 124 15.64 -4.33 -26.86
N PRO A 125 15.06 -3.13 -26.76
CA PRO A 125 14.55 -2.43 -27.93
C PRO A 125 15.68 -1.88 -28.80
N THR A 126 15.33 -1.45 -30.02
CA THR A 126 16.27 -0.76 -30.92
C THR A 126 16.68 0.61 -30.37
N ALA A 127 17.82 1.13 -30.84
CA ALA A 127 18.29 2.47 -30.48
C ALA A 127 17.24 3.57 -30.73
N GLY A 128 17.22 4.57 -29.86
CA GLY A 128 16.21 5.62 -29.78
C GLY A 128 15.00 5.28 -28.90
N PHE A 129 14.94 4.06 -28.35
CA PHE A 129 13.84 3.58 -27.53
C PHE A 129 14.31 2.84 -26.27
N PHE A 130 13.44 2.77 -25.28
CA PHE A 130 13.53 1.89 -24.13
C PHE A 130 12.19 1.17 -23.91
N ASN A 131 12.21 0.03 -23.26
CA ASN A 131 11.02 -0.71 -22.88
C ASN A 131 10.68 -0.39 -21.43
N PHE A 132 9.41 -0.08 -21.16
CA PHE A 132 8.91 0.21 -19.82
C PHE A 132 7.73 -0.68 -19.46
N ARG A 133 7.72 -1.20 -18.25
CA ARG A 133 6.55 -1.84 -17.64
C ARG A 133 6.38 -1.35 -16.21
N VAL A 134 5.17 -1.47 -15.69
CA VAL A 134 4.88 -1.26 -14.28
C VAL A 134 4.64 -2.60 -13.60
N PHE A 135 5.20 -2.76 -12.41
CA PHE A 135 5.04 -3.91 -11.55
C PHE A 135 4.60 -3.42 -10.18
N ASP A 136 3.36 -3.68 -9.82
CA ASP A 136 2.72 -3.17 -8.62
C ASP A 136 2.51 -4.27 -7.59
N THR A 137 3.16 -4.09 -6.44
CA THR A 137 3.02 -4.94 -5.27
C THR A 137 2.22 -4.27 -4.14
N ALA A 138 1.82 -3.01 -4.33
CA ALA A 138 1.06 -2.24 -3.36
C ALA A 138 -0.44 -2.51 -3.48
N ILE A 139 -0.84 -3.73 -3.13
CA ILE A 139 -2.21 -4.22 -3.31
C ILE A 139 -3.28 -3.38 -2.58
N ASP A 140 -2.89 -2.67 -1.52
CA ASP A 140 -3.74 -1.80 -0.71
C ASP A 140 -3.81 -0.35 -1.23
N ALA A 141 -3.01 0.01 -2.25
CA ALA A 141 -3.05 1.33 -2.88
C ALA A 141 -4.32 1.58 -3.72
N GLY A 142 -5.11 0.53 -3.92
CA GLY A 142 -6.29 0.52 -4.77
C GLY A 142 -5.91 0.47 -6.24
N ALA A 143 -6.85 0.87 -7.09
CA ALA A 143 -6.63 0.96 -8.52
C ALA A 143 -5.70 2.12 -8.86
N LEU A 144 -4.72 1.90 -9.73
CA LEU A 144 -3.71 2.91 -10.05
C LEU A 144 -3.68 3.26 -11.54
N TYR A 145 -3.51 4.55 -11.82
CA TYR A 145 -3.09 5.05 -13.11
C TYR A 145 -1.64 5.51 -13.04
N VAL A 146 -0.86 5.13 -14.06
CA VAL A 146 0.52 5.60 -14.22
C VAL A 146 0.63 6.43 -15.48
N TYR A 147 1.18 7.63 -15.32
CA TYR A 147 1.42 8.58 -16.38
C TYR A 147 2.93 8.74 -16.57
N LEU A 148 3.41 8.53 -17.79
CA LEU A 148 4.73 8.98 -18.25
C LEU A 148 4.51 10.23 -19.09
N VAL A 149 4.86 11.38 -18.52
CA VAL A 149 4.77 12.68 -19.21
C VAL A 149 6.16 13.27 -19.40
N ASP A 150 6.36 14.06 -20.44
CA ASP A 150 7.65 14.71 -20.69
C ASP A 150 8.11 15.50 -19.45
N ALA A 151 9.40 15.39 -19.09
CA ALA A 151 9.91 16.06 -17.89
C ALA A 151 9.63 17.58 -17.93
N GLY A 152 9.05 18.11 -16.86
CA GLY A 152 8.67 19.53 -16.76
C GLY A 152 7.35 19.89 -17.44
N ALA A 153 6.65 18.93 -18.05
CA ALA A 153 5.28 19.14 -18.51
C ALA A 153 4.31 19.33 -17.33
N ALA A 154 3.10 19.81 -17.62
CA ALA A 154 2.05 19.94 -16.62
C ALA A 154 1.68 18.57 -16.02
N ALA A 155 1.32 18.55 -14.74
CA ALA A 155 0.81 17.35 -14.08
C ALA A 155 -0.49 16.86 -14.76
N PRO A 156 -0.74 15.54 -14.76
CA PRO A 156 -1.94 14.98 -15.36
C PRO A 156 -3.22 15.55 -14.72
N THR A 157 -4.23 15.76 -15.54
CA THR A 157 -5.58 16.18 -15.15
C THR A 157 -6.59 15.09 -15.48
N SER A 158 -7.86 15.26 -15.12
CA SER A 158 -8.92 14.28 -15.40
C SER A 158 -9.15 13.99 -16.89
N SER A 159 -8.68 14.86 -17.79
CA SER A 159 -8.71 14.64 -19.24
C SER A 159 -7.45 13.99 -19.80
N THR A 160 -6.41 13.79 -18.98
CA THR A 160 -5.16 13.15 -19.40
C THR A 160 -5.36 11.64 -19.43
N ALA A 161 -5.10 11.00 -20.59
CA ALA A 161 -5.13 9.56 -20.70
C ALA A 161 -3.92 8.94 -19.97
N PRO A 162 -4.11 7.89 -19.14
CA PRO A 162 -3.00 7.23 -18.47
C PRO A 162 -2.15 6.44 -19.47
N SER A 163 -0.84 6.37 -19.22
CA SER A 163 0.08 5.50 -19.97
C SER A 163 -0.14 4.03 -19.62
N TYR A 164 -0.48 3.75 -18.36
CA TYR A 164 -0.78 2.42 -17.86
C TYR A 164 -1.97 2.43 -16.90
N VAL A 165 -2.74 1.35 -16.93
CA VAL A 165 -3.87 1.10 -16.05
C VAL A 165 -3.61 -0.16 -15.24
N LEU A 166 -3.64 -0.05 -13.93
CA LEU A 166 -3.54 -1.15 -12.98
C LEU A 166 -4.89 -1.28 -12.27
N THR A 167 -5.62 -2.34 -12.59
CA THR A 167 -6.95 -2.58 -12.02
C THR A 167 -6.85 -3.23 -10.64
N PRO A 168 -7.71 -2.86 -9.68
CA PRO A 168 -7.65 -3.38 -8.31
C PRO A 168 -8.13 -4.83 -8.29
N SER A 169 -7.36 -5.72 -7.67
CA SER A 169 -7.78 -7.11 -7.46
C SER A 169 -7.29 -7.73 -6.15
N GLY A 170 -6.75 -6.91 -5.23
CA GLY A 170 -6.09 -7.40 -4.01
C GLY A 170 -4.90 -8.32 -4.31
N GLN A 171 -4.35 -8.22 -5.53
CA GLN A 171 -3.27 -9.03 -6.04
C GLN A 171 -2.25 -8.15 -6.75
N ILE A 172 -1.03 -8.67 -6.83
CA ILE A 172 0.07 -8.07 -7.57
C ILE A 172 -0.34 -7.88 -9.03
N ALA A 173 -0.12 -6.69 -9.57
CA ALA A 173 -0.42 -6.35 -10.95
C ALA A 173 0.86 -6.08 -11.74
N ALA A 174 0.90 -6.52 -13.00
CA ALA A 174 2.03 -6.28 -13.88
C ALA A 174 1.55 -5.95 -15.28
N THR A 175 2.15 -4.94 -15.90
CA THR A 175 1.89 -4.61 -17.31
C THR A 175 2.87 -5.36 -18.22
N PRO A 176 2.51 -5.61 -19.49
CA PRO A 176 3.51 -5.94 -20.48
C PRO A 176 4.48 -4.75 -20.66
N TYR A 177 5.66 -5.03 -21.22
CA TYR A 177 6.55 -3.98 -21.70
C TYR A 177 5.91 -3.21 -22.85
N SER A 178 6.02 -1.89 -22.82
CA SER A 178 5.75 -1.01 -23.96
C SER A 178 7.05 -0.35 -24.40
N THR A 179 7.26 -0.25 -25.71
CA THR A 179 8.43 0.45 -26.28
C THR A 179 8.14 1.94 -26.39
N ILE A 180 8.99 2.76 -25.77
CA ILE A 180 8.82 4.19 -25.61
C ILE A 180 10.08 4.89 -26.12
N THR A 181 9.94 6.07 -26.73
CA THR A 181 11.09 6.89 -27.16
C THR A 181 11.95 7.32 -25.97
N THR A 182 13.27 7.20 -26.10
CA THR A 182 14.20 7.61 -25.04
C THR A 182 14.26 9.14 -24.94
N LYS A 183 13.78 9.69 -23.83
CA LYS A 183 13.91 11.09 -23.38
C LYS A 183 13.59 11.19 -21.88
N ASN A 184 13.68 12.37 -21.29
CA ASN A 184 13.36 12.54 -19.87
C ASN A 184 11.85 12.63 -19.62
N TYR A 185 11.39 11.99 -18.54
CA TYR A 185 9.99 11.93 -18.13
C TYR A 185 9.81 12.35 -16.66
N ASP A 186 8.66 12.91 -16.34
CA ASP A 186 8.10 12.84 -14.99
C ASP A 186 7.10 11.67 -14.95
N ILE A 187 7.14 10.88 -13.88
CA ILE A 187 6.21 9.77 -13.64
C ILE A 187 5.25 10.17 -12.53
N TYR A 188 3.95 10.07 -12.79
CA TYR A 188 2.89 10.26 -11.80
C TYR A 188 2.14 8.95 -11.62
N VAL A 189 1.93 8.56 -10.36
CA VAL A 189 1.04 7.47 -9.99
C VAL A 189 -0.11 8.07 -9.19
N THR A 190 -1.34 7.82 -9.64
CA THR A 190 -2.55 8.37 -9.01
C THR A 190 -3.55 7.27 -8.75
N SER A 191 -4.54 7.56 -7.90
CA SER A 191 -5.77 6.76 -7.88
C SER A 191 -6.40 6.72 -9.27
N GLN A 192 -6.99 5.59 -9.64
CA GLN A 192 -7.79 5.48 -10.85
C GLN A 192 -8.96 6.48 -10.76
N SER A 193 -9.22 7.21 -11.85
CA SER A 193 -10.29 8.21 -11.99
C SER A 193 -10.16 9.53 -11.21
N ASP A 194 -9.19 9.67 -10.31
CA ASP A 194 -8.84 10.95 -9.67
C ASP A 194 -7.33 11.22 -9.76
N PRO A 195 -6.87 12.00 -10.76
CA PRO A 195 -5.46 12.36 -10.89
C PRO A 195 -4.99 13.38 -9.85
N THR A 196 -5.89 13.97 -9.06
CA THR A 196 -5.52 14.82 -7.92
C THR A 196 -5.14 14.02 -6.68
N ASP A 197 -5.60 12.76 -6.60
CA ASP A 197 -5.13 11.79 -5.60
C ASP A 197 -3.78 11.19 -6.02
N LEU A 198 -2.73 11.97 -5.79
CA LEU A 198 -1.34 11.61 -6.07
C LEU A 198 -0.81 10.60 -5.05
N ARG A 199 -0.44 9.40 -5.53
CA ARG A 199 0.18 8.32 -4.73
C ARG A 199 1.71 8.35 -4.77
N LEU A 200 2.29 8.75 -5.90
CA LEU A 200 3.73 8.88 -6.09
C LEU A 200 4.04 9.86 -7.24
N LYS A 201 5.13 10.62 -7.11
CA LYS A 201 5.76 11.37 -8.20
C LYS A 201 7.25 11.05 -8.26
N ILE A 202 7.75 10.68 -9.44
CA ILE A 202 9.18 10.56 -9.75
C ILE A 202 9.51 11.65 -10.76
N ALA A 203 10.31 12.64 -10.36
CA ALA A 203 10.67 13.75 -11.24
C ALA A 203 11.93 13.42 -12.05
N ASN A 204 11.98 13.90 -13.30
CA ASN A 204 13.15 13.86 -14.18
C ASN A 204 13.80 12.46 -14.31
N TYR A 205 12.96 11.43 -14.49
CA TYR A 205 13.42 10.10 -14.88
C TYR A 205 14.10 10.18 -16.25
N ALA A 206 15.36 9.74 -16.32
CA ALA A 206 16.16 9.68 -17.53
C ALA A 206 16.45 8.20 -17.90
N PRO A 207 15.60 7.53 -18.70
CA PRO A 207 15.88 6.19 -19.20
C PRO A 207 17.16 6.18 -20.03
N THR A 208 17.95 5.11 -19.93
CA THR A 208 19.05 4.86 -20.87
C THR A 208 18.51 4.17 -22.12
N ASP A 209 19.10 4.52 -23.27
CA ASP A 209 18.69 3.98 -24.57
C ASP A 209 18.90 2.47 -24.68
N ALA A 210 18.03 1.79 -25.42
CA ALA A 210 18.08 0.36 -25.69
C ALA A 210 18.04 -0.53 -24.42
N GLN A 211 17.28 -0.15 -23.39
CA GLN A 211 17.13 -0.92 -22.15
C GLN A 211 15.68 -1.34 -21.84
N ASN A 212 15.54 -2.37 -21.00
CA ASN A 212 14.28 -2.77 -20.38
C ASN A 212 14.24 -2.28 -18.92
N THR A 213 13.24 -1.48 -18.57
CA THR A 213 13.05 -0.93 -17.21
C THR A 213 11.69 -1.31 -16.63
N THR A 214 11.69 -1.79 -15.40
CA THR A 214 10.49 -2.03 -14.60
C THR A 214 10.35 -0.94 -13.54
N LEU A 215 9.24 -0.21 -13.52
CA LEU A 215 8.82 0.55 -12.34
C LEU A 215 8.22 -0.42 -11.34
N VAL A 216 8.92 -0.67 -10.24
CA VAL A 216 8.45 -1.44 -9.10
C VAL A 216 7.74 -0.49 -8.15
N LEU A 217 6.44 -0.71 -7.92
CA LEU A 217 5.66 -0.02 -6.90
C LEU A 217 5.54 -0.93 -5.68
N THR A 218 5.94 -0.43 -4.51
CA THR A 218 5.85 -1.14 -3.23
C THR A 218 4.99 -0.38 -2.23
N PRO A 219 4.33 -1.06 -1.27
CA PRO A 219 3.58 -0.41 -0.22
C PRO A 219 4.43 0.58 0.58
N THR A 220 3.77 1.62 1.07
CA THR A 220 4.29 2.47 2.15
C THR A 220 3.73 2.01 3.50
N SER A 221 4.25 2.52 4.61
CA SER A 221 3.77 2.18 5.95
C SER A 221 2.29 2.49 6.22
N GLY A 222 1.67 3.41 5.48
CA GLY A 222 0.26 3.75 5.63
C GLY A 222 -0.68 2.82 4.87
N GLY A 223 -0.16 2.05 3.90
CA GLY A 223 -0.93 1.12 3.06
C GLY A 223 -1.35 1.66 1.70
N VAL A 224 -1.73 2.94 1.62
CA VAL A 224 -2.34 3.46 0.38
C VAL A 224 -1.38 4.25 -0.53
N LEU A 225 -0.42 4.97 0.04
CA LEU A 225 0.66 5.55 -0.76
C LEU A 225 1.60 4.44 -1.25
N VAL A 226 2.29 4.72 -2.36
CA VAL A 226 3.26 3.77 -2.94
C VAL A 226 4.66 4.37 -2.97
N ASN A 227 5.66 3.54 -2.71
CA ASN A 227 7.05 3.83 -3.04
C ASN A 227 7.33 3.36 -4.48
N GLY A 228 8.25 4.03 -5.16
CA GLY A 228 8.73 3.62 -6.46
C GLY A 228 10.17 3.13 -6.42
N GLY A 229 10.54 2.30 -7.39
CA GLY A 229 11.92 2.07 -7.76
C GLY A 229 12.04 1.59 -9.19
N LEU A 230 13.03 2.11 -9.90
CA LEU A 230 13.27 1.77 -11.30
C LEU A 230 14.34 0.70 -11.38
N LEU A 231 13.91 -0.52 -11.71
CA LEU A 231 14.77 -1.66 -11.92
C LEU A 231 15.10 -1.80 -13.41
N VAL A 232 16.35 -1.49 -13.76
CA VAL A 232 16.86 -1.81 -15.10
C VAL A 232 17.22 -3.29 -15.12
N GLN A 233 16.69 -3.99 -16.12
CA GLN A 233 16.97 -5.41 -16.35
C GLN A 233 18.49 -5.65 -16.38
N GLN A 234 18.98 -6.58 -15.55
CA GLN A 234 20.42 -6.90 -15.41
C GLN A 234 21.31 -5.68 -15.07
N GLY A 235 20.72 -4.54 -14.68
CA GLY A 235 21.39 -3.28 -14.37
C GLY A 235 21.08 -2.77 -12.96
N SER A 236 21.15 -1.45 -12.75
CA SER A 236 20.92 -0.84 -11.44
C SER A 236 19.45 -0.84 -11.01
N TYR A 237 19.22 -0.79 -9.70
CA TYR A 237 17.95 -0.39 -9.09
C TYR A 237 18.10 1.03 -8.56
N THR A 238 17.24 1.94 -9.00
CA THR A 238 17.20 3.32 -8.50
C THR A 238 15.92 3.51 -7.71
N ALA A 239 16.04 3.58 -6.38
CA ALA A 239 14.90 3.85 -5.52
C ALA A 239 14.38 5.28 -5.72
N ALA A 240 13.05 5.41 -5.72
CA ALA A 240 12.32 6.66 -5.81
C ALA A 240 11.13 6.58 -4.83
N PRO A 241 11.40 6.56 -3.50
CA PRO A 241 10.35 6.44 -2.50
C PRO A 241 9.40 7.64 -2.55
N SER A 242 8.23 7.50 -1.94
CA SER A 242 7.31 8.63 -1.78
C SER A 242 8.00 9.78 -1.02
N SER A 243 7.45 10.99 -1.15
CA SER A 243 7.85 12.18 -0.37
C SER A 243 6.66 12.81 0.36
N THR A 244 5.53 12.11 0.36
CA THR A 244 4.26 12.59 0.92
C THR A 244 3.79 11.67 2.02
N ALA A 245 2.84 12.16 2.81
CA ALA A 245 2.01 11.40 3.74
C ALA A 245 0.55 11.74 3.47
N ARG A 246 -0.39 10.97 4.01
CA ARG A 246 -1.79 11.36 4.02
C ARG A 246 -2.25 11.65 5.44
N VAL A 247 -3.05 12.69 5.59
CA VAL A 247 -3.60 13.08 6.89
C VAL A 247 -5.07 13.43 6.73
N ARG A 248 -5.93 12.86 7.57
CA ARG A 248 -7.31 13.32 7.73
C ARG A 248 -7.50 14.07 9.04
N LEU A 249 -8.39 15.05 9.04
CA LEU A 249 -8.76 15.84 10.20
C LEU A 249 -10.06 15.29 10.81
N VAL A 250 -10.01 14.97 12.10
CA VAL A 250 -11.19 14.60 12.89
C VAL A 250 -11.45 15.68 13.92
N GLY A 251 -12.56 16.40 13.73
CA GLY A 251 -13.03 17.41 14.64
C GLY A 251 -14.04 16.85 15.64
N ALA A 252 -13.71 16.87 16.92
CA ALA A 252 -14.49 16.29 18.01
C ALA A 252 -14.69 17.26 19.20
N VAL A 253 -14.49 18.56 18.97
CA VAL A 253 -14.76 19.63 19.97
C VAL A 253 -16.15 20.21 19.68
N PRO A 254 -17.20 19.89 20.47
CA PRO A 254 -18.58 20.23 20.11
C PRO A 254 -18.81 21.72 19.87
N GLY A 255 -19.56 22.06 18.79
CA GLY A 255 -19.96 23.43 18.49
C GLY A 255 -18.85 24.34 17.99
N THR A 256 -17.75 23.77 17.49
CA THR A 256 -16.60 24.54 16.99
C THR A 256 -16.27 24.21 15.53
N THR A 257 -15.60 25.14 14.86
CA THR A 257 -14.92 24.91 13.57
C THR A 257 -13.45 24.67 13.83
N ILE A 258 -12.92 23.60 13.26
CA ILE A 258 -11.53 23.18 13.41
C ILE A 258 -10.87 23.20 12.06
N ALA A 259 -9.72 23.85 11.95
CA ALA A 259 -8.91 23.85 10.74
C ALA A 259 -7.47 23.49 11.07
N ALA A 260 -6.82 22.77 10.16
CA ALA A 260 -5.45 22.33 10.36
C ALA A 260 -4.62 22.34 9.06
N SER A 261 -3.31 22.38 9.22
CA SER A 261 -2.35 22.25 8.13
C SER A 261 -1.10 21.49 8.56
N VAL A 262 -0.40 20.93 7.57
CA VAL A 262 0.88 20.23 7.75
C VAL A 262 1.89 20.87 6.80
N GLY A 263 2.98 21.42 7.34
CA GLY A 263 4.00 22.10 6.52
C GLY A 263 3.44 23.26 5.69
N GLY A 264 2.34 23.89 6.15
CA GLY A 264 1.63 24.94 5.42
C GLY A 264 0.54 24.45 4.45
N THR A 265 0.52 23.15 4.10
CA THR A 265 -0.55 22.56 3.29
C THR A 265 -1.79 22.34 4.14
N SER A 266 -2.91 22.96 3.76
CA SER A 266 -4.20 22.75 4.45
C SER A 266 -4.66 21.30 4.33
N ILE A 267 -5.04 20.70 5.45
CA ILE A 267 -5.67 19.37 5.51
C ILE A 267 -7.18 19.45 5.76
N GLY A 268 -7.74 20.67 5.75
CA GLY A 268 -9.17 20.92 5.78
C GLY A 268 -9.64 21.84 6.92
N SER A 269 -10.93 22.17 6.86
CA SER A 269 -11.69 22.88 7.89
C SER A 269 -13.04 22.19 8.06
N VAL A 270 -13.39 21.80 9.29
CA VAL A 270 -14.58 21.01 9.58
C VAL A 270 -15.35 21.59 10.77
N ALA A 271 -16.68 21.58 10.69
CA ALA A 271 -17.56 21.83 11.83
C ALA A 271 -17.73 20.51 12.61
N ALA A 272 -17.42 20.52 13.90
CA ALA A 272 -17.46 19.32 14.74
C ALA A 272 -18.89 18.94 15.20
N PRO A 273 -19.21 17.63 15.33
CA PRO A 273 -18.34 16.49 15.07
C PRO A 273 -18.26 16.12 13.59
N ARG A 274 -17.05 15.91 13.06
CA ARG A 274 -16.84 15.50 11.66
C ARG A 274 -15.50 14.82 11.44
N VAL A 275 -15.48 13.89 10.50
CA VAL A 275 -14.26 13.33 9.91
C VAL A 275 -14.12 13.88 8.48
N SER A 276 -12.94 14.38 8.12
CA SER A 276 -12.61 14.71 6.73
C SER A 276 -12.12 13.47 5.97
N VAL A 277 -12.06 13.60 4.66
CA VAL A 277 -11.26 12.69 3.82
C VAL A 277 -9.77 12.89 4.10
N TYR A 278 -8.95 11.92 3.72
CA TYR A 278 -7.50 12.07 3.72
C TYR A 278 -7.04 13.12 2.71
N GLN A 279 -6.04 13.89 3.11
CA GLN A 279 -5.35 14.84 2.26
C GLN A 279 -3.88 14.47 2.15
N THR A 280 -3.37 14.38 0.93
CA THR A 280 -1.94 14.17 0.67
C THR A 280 -1.17 15.45 0.95
N VAL A 281 -0.16 15.36 1.82
CA VAL A 281 0.69 16.48 2.21
C VAL A 281 2.16 16.17 1.92
N PRO A 282 2.94 17.13 1.41
CA PRO A 282 4.39 16.99 1.33
C PRO A 282 5.01 16.88 2.73
N VAL A 283 5.95 15.96 2.90
CA VAL A 283 6.68 15.78 4.16
C VAL A 283 8.13 16.17 3.98
N SER A 284 8.61 17.00 4.89
CA SER A 284 10.01 17.39 5.04
C SER A 284 10.41 17.28 6.50
N SER A 285 11.70 17.32 6.80
CA SER A 285 12.19 17.38 8.19
C SER A 285 11.69 18.59 8.98
N SER A 286 11.15 19.62 8.31
CA SER A 286 10.56 20.83 8.89
C SER A 286 9.03 20.85 8.91
N SER A 287 8.35 19.78 8.45
CA SER A 287 6.88 19.78 8.39
C SER A 287 6.27 19.81 9.79
N THR A 288 5.64 20.94 10.16
CA THR A 288 4.92 21.11 11.43
C THR A 288 3.41 20.99 11.26
N VAL A 289 2.72 20.45 12.27
CA VAL A 289 1.25 20.47 12.34
C VAL A 289 0.80 21.78 12.98
N ALA A 290 -0.12 22.50 12.33
CA ALA A 290 -0.80 23.67 12.90
C ALA A 290 -2.29 23.37 13.02
N VAL A 291 -2.89 23.75 14.16
CA VAL A 291 -4.31 23.50 14.45
C VAL A 291 -4.95 24.75 15.03
N THR A 292 -6.13 25.08 14.54
CA THR A 292 -6.97 26.15 15.08
C THR A 292 -8.36 25.63 15.43
N VAL A 293 -8.93 26.17 16.52
CA VAL A 293 -10.31 25.94 16.95
C VAL A 293 -10.99 27.30 17.05
N ASN A 294 -12.03 27.53 16.26
CA ASN A 294 -12.69 28.83 16.07
C ASN A 294 -11.68 29.97 15.78
N GLY A 295 -10.64 29.67 14.98
CA GLY A 295 -9.58 30.61 14.63
C GLY A 295 -8.50 30.80 15.70
N THR A 296 -8.65 30.24 16.90
CA THR A 296 -7.62 30.29 17.95
C THR A 296 -6.65 29.12 17.78
N THR A 297 -5.35 29.40 17.73
CA THR A 297 -4.31 28.36 17.66
C THR A 297 -4.23 27.58 18.96
N ILE A 298 -4.11 26.26 18.87
CA ILE A 298 -3.92 25.37 20.02
C ILE A 298 -2.53 24.72 19.94
N THR A 299 -2.09 24.11 21.05
CA THR A 299 -0.84 23.34 21.05
C THR A 299 -0.91 22.21 20.03
N PRO A 300 0.05 22.10 19.09
CA PRO A 300 0.13 20.98 18.17
C PRO A 300 0.26 19.64 18.90
N PRO A 301 -0.19 18.52 18.29
CA PRO A 301 0.05 17.20 18.85
C PRO A 301 1.56 16.89 18.90
N ALA A 302 1.96 16.05 19.84
CA ALA A 302 3.29 15.44 19.80
C ALA A 302 3.40 14.42 18.65
N GLY A 303 4.63 14.15 18.21
CA GLY A 303 4.93 13.21 17.11
C GLY A 303 5.28 13.92 15.80
N THR A 304 5.70 13.12 14.82
CA THR A 304 6.07 13.58 13.48
C THR A 304 5.28 12.80 12.45
N ILE A 305 4.81 13.49 11.41
CA ILE A 305 4.27 12.83 10.23
C ILE A 305 5.47 12.40 9.37
N ALA A 306 5.65 11.09 9.20
CA ALA A 306 6.72 10.54 8.39
C ALA A 306 6.25 10.30 6.95
N VAL A 307 7.19 10.28 6.01
CA VAL A 307 6.92 9.93 4.62
C VAL A 307 6.26 8.55 4.53
N GLY A 308 5.27 8.40 3.66
CA GLY A 308 4.56 7.16 3.42
C GLY A 308 3.64 6.72 4.56
N THR A 309 3.34 7.61 5.52
CA THR A 309 2.38 7.31 6.59
C THR A 309 0.99 7.84 6.25
N ASP A 310 -0.02 7.16 6.77
CA ASP A 310 -1.37 7.67 6.87
C ASP A 310 -1.65 8.03 8.33
N ASN A 311 -2.32 9.15 8.58
CA ASN A 311 -2.53 9.64 9.93
C ASN A 311 -3.91 10.24 10.13
N THR A 312 -4.47 10.05 11.32
CA THR A 312 -5.61 10.81 11.81
C THR A 312 -5.14 11.90 12.77
N LEU A 313 -5.37 13.17 12.40
CA LEU A 313 -5.26 14.28 13.34
C LEU A 313 -6.60 14.44 14.08
N LEU A 314 -6.68 13.92 15.31
CA LEU A 314 -7.86 14.02 16.16
C LEU A 314 -7.78 15.27 17.02
N VAL A 315 -8.74 16.18 16.87
CA VAL A 315 -8.89 17.38 17.70
C VAL A 315 -10.13 17.23 18.58
N TYR A 316 -9.95 17.22 19.90
CA TYR A 316 -10.96 16.78 20.86
C TYR A 316 -10.92 17.60 22.15
N GLY A 317 -11.86 17.35 23.07
CA GLY A 317 -11.97 18.06 24.35
C GLY A 317 -13.13 19.05 24.37
N THR A 318 -13.05 20.06 25.23
CA THR A 318 -14.07 21.12 25.34
C THR A 318 -13.63 22.36 24.58
N ALA A 319 -14.57 23.24 24.23
CA ALA A 319 -14.26 24.49 23.54
C ALA A 319 -13.27 25.39 24.32
N GLY A 320 -13.25 25.30 25.66
CA GLY A 320 -12.32 26.04 26.51
C GLY A 320 -10.97 25.37 26.77
N ALA A 321 -10.84 24.07 26.44
CA ALA A 321 -9.59 23.32 26.60
C ALA A 321 -9.43 22.27 25.49
N PRO A 322 -9.38 22.68 24.21
CA PRO A 322 -9.18 21.78 23.10
C PRO A 322 -7.78 21.14 23.14
N LYS A 323 -7.69 19.91 22.65
CA LYS A 323 -6.46 19.13 22.52
C LYS A 323 -6.37 18.53 21.13
N ALA A 324 -5.17 18.17 20.71
CA ALA A 324 -4.94 17.43 19.48
C ALA A 324 -4.05 16.21 19.76
N THR A 325 -4.34 15.11 19.09
CA THR A 325 -3.51 13.90 19.04
C THR A 325 -3.31 13.51 17.58
N LEU A 326 -2.09 13.08 17.25
CA LEU A 326 -1.80 12.42 15.99
C LEU A 326 -1.87 10.90 16.21
N LEU A 327 -2.74 10.23 15.46
CA LEU A 327 -2.89 8.78 15.48
C LEU A 327 -2.31 8.23 14.18
N ALA A 328 -1.46 7.22 14.29
CA ALA A 328 -0.97 6.48 13.12
C ALA A 328 -2.09 5.58 12.59
N ASP A 329 -2.30 5.61 11.29
CA ASP A 329 -3.29 4.81 10.60
C ASP A 329 -2.56 3.76 9.78
N ASP A 330 -2.99 2.52 9.97
CA ASP A 330 -2.56 1.38 9.18
C ASP A 330 -3.74 0.98 8.31
N ASN A 331 -3.67 1.35 7.04
CA ASN A 331 -4.71 1.07 6.06
C ASN A 331 -4.32 -0.09 5.14
N HIS A 332 -3.39 -0.97 5.57
CA HIS A 332 -3.19 -2.24 4.89
C HIS A 332 -4.37 -3.16 5.19
N GLY A 333 -4.96 -3.71 4.14
CA GLY A 333 -5.92 -4.80 4.27
C GLY A 333 -5.30 -6.00 4.96
N SER A 334 -6.14 -6.93 5.43
CA SER A 334 -5.63 -8.18 5.96
C SER A 334 -4.94 -8.99 4.84
N LEU A 335 -3.77 -9.54 5.15
CA LEU A 335 -3.09 -10.54 4.33
C LEU A 335 -3.86 -11.88 4.26
N THR A 336 -4.82 -12.09 5.17
CA THR A 336 -5.75 -13.22 5.12
C THR A 336 -6.97 -12.84 4.30
N VAL A 337 -7.11 -13.44 3.11
CA VAL A 337 -8.22 -13.15 2.19
C VAL A 337 -9.57 -13.33 2.87
N GLY A 338 -10.43 -12.32 2.75
CA GLY A 338 -11.77 -12.29 3.34
C GLY A 338 -11.83 -11.77 4.78
N ASN A 339 -10.69 -11.53 5.45
CA ASN A 339 -10.69 -10.90 6.77
C ASN A 339 -10.91 -9.39 6.67
N VAL A 340 -11.39 -8.80 7.76
CA VAL A 340 -11.59 -7.36 7.94
C VAL A 340 -10.75 -6.88 9.12
N LYS A 341 -10.14 -5.70 9.00
CA LYS A 341 -9.50 -4.99 10.11
C LYS A 341 -10.41 -3.88 10.59
N ILE A 342 -10.58 -3.73 11.89
CA ILE A 342 -11.37 -2.64 12.48
C ILE A 342 -10.73 -2.14 13.77
N ARG A 343 -10.74 -0.82 14.01
CA ARG A 343 -10.33 -0.22 15.28
C ARG A 343 -11.36 0.78 15.79
N LEU A 344 -11.32 1.05 17.09
CA LEU A 344 -12.10 2.08 17.75
C LEU A 344 -11.21 3.30 18.07
N VAL A 345 -11.71 4.50 17.77
CA VAL A 345 -11.12 5.77 18.23
C VAL A 345 -12.09 6.44 19.20
N ASN A 346 -11.60 6.71 20.41
CA ASN A 346 -12.35 7.42 21.42
C ASN A 346 -12.20 8.95 21.21
N ALA A 347 -13.13 9.53 20.46
CA ALA A 347 -13.25 10.95 20.19
C ALA A 347 -14.31 11.63 21.08
N MET A 348 -14.62 11.04 22.23
CA MET A 348 -15.62 11.59 23.16
C MET A 348 -15.16 12.93 23.74
N SER A 349 -16.14 13.72 24.16
CA SER A 349 -16.00 14.99 24.85
C SER A 349 -16.71 14.95 26.21
N GLY A 350 -16.18 15.69 27.20
CA GLY A 350 -16.77 15.75 28.54
C GLY A 350 -16.30 14.65 29.51
N THR A 351 -17.00 14.51 30.64
CA THR A 351 -16.53 13.75 31.82
C THR A 351 -17.12 12.34 31.97
N SER A 352 -18.13 11.97 31.20
CA SER A 352 -18.95 10.79 31.50
C SER A 352 -18.46 9.45 30.93
N ALA A 353 -17.30 9.41 30.27
CA ALA A 353 -16.57 8.17 29.96
C ALA A 353 -15.13 8.53 29.56
N THR A 354 -14.20 8.52 30.51
CA THR A 354 -12.78 8.84 30.24
C THR A 354 -12.06 7.74 29.45
N SER A 355 -12.67 6.55 29.36
CA SER A 355 -12.14 5.40 28.63
C SER A 355 -13.26 4.47 28.16
N LEU A 356 -13.09 3.89 26.97
CA LEU A 356 -14.06 3.00 26.34
C LEU A 356 -13.49 1.59 26.18
N THR A 357 -14.35 0.58 26.27
CA THR A 357 -14.12 -0.78 25.75
C THR A 357 -15.18 -1.07 24.69
N TRP A 358 -14.99 -2.13 23.91
CA TRP A 358 -15.95 -2.46 22.85
C TRP A 358 -15.99 -3.95 22.54
N SER A 359 -16.98 -4.33 21.75
CA SER A 359 -17.08 -5.63 21.11
C SER A 359 -17.42 -5.47 19.63
N TYR A 360 -16.96 -6.42 18.83
CA TYR A 360 -17.25 -6.51 17.40
C TYR A 360 -17.65 -7.94 17.07
N GLY A 361 -18.83 -8.12 16.47
CA GLY A 361 -19.35 -9.45 16.11
C GLY A 361 -19.52 -10.39 17.31
N GLY A 362 -19.70 -9.84 18.52
CA GLY A 362 -19.76 -10.61 19.77
C GLY A 362 -18.40 -10.90 20.43
N ALA A 363 -17.28 -10.64 19.76
CA ALA A 363 -15.95 -10.73 20.38
C ALA A 363 -15.68 -9.50 21.26
N ALA A 364 -15.41 -9.72 22.55
CA ALA A 364 -15.09 -8.65 23.49
C ALA A 364 -13.63 -8.19 23.32
N LEU A 365 -13.43 -6.87 23.27
CA LEU A 365 -12.13 -6.19 23.15
C LEU A 365 -11.95 -5.29 24.38
N PRO A 366 -11.48 -5.85 25.52
CA PRO A 366 -11.61 -5.23 26.84
C PRO A 366 -10.54 -4.20 27.16
N THR A 367 -9.54 -3.99 26.29
CA THR A 367 -8.48 -3.01 26.52
C THR A 367 -9.07 -1.59 26.57
N PRO A 368 -8.98 -0.86 27.70
CA PRO A 368 -9.55 0.48 27.81
C PRO A 368 -8.86 1.48 26.88
N ILE A 369 -9.65 2.27 26.16
CA ILE A 369 -9.19 3.27 25.20
C ILE A 369 -9.49 4.66 25.75
N ALA A 370 -8.47 5.38 26.19
CA ALA A 370 -8.59 6.73 26.73
C ALA A 370 -9.12 7.72 25.68
N VAL A 371 -9.74 8.81 26.14
CA VAL A 371 -10.15 9.91 25.24
C VAL A 371 -8.94 10.48 24.50
N GLY A 372 -9.05 10.62 23.17
CA GLY A 372 -7.96 11.06 22.30
C GLY A 372 -7.04 9.93 21.84
N ALA A 373 -7.37 8.67 22.12
CA ALA A 373 -6.60 7.49 21.72
C ALA A 373 -7.39 6.55 20.80
N ALA A 374 -6.67 5.64 20.16
CA ALA A 374 -7.20 4.55 19.34
C ALA A 374 -6.88 3.19 19.99
N SER A 375 -7.72 2.19 19.73
CA SER A 375 -7.35 0.80 19.95
C SER A 375 -6.28 0.35 18.94
N ALA A 376 -5.63 -0.78 19.22
CA ALA A 376 -5.02 -1.57 18.15
C ALA A 376 -6.10 -2.00 17.14
N TYR A 377 -5.68 -2.30 15.92
CA TYR A 377 -6.57 -2.93 14.95
C TYR A 377 -6.92 -4.35 15.41
N TYR A 378 -8.21 -4.66 15.38
CA TYR A 378 -8.72 -6.00 15.55
C TYR A 378 -9.00 -6.60 14.17
N GLU A 379 -8.47 -7.79 13.93
CA GLU A 379 -8.70 -8.53 12.69
C GLU A 379 -9.62 -9.72 12.95
N SER A 380 -10.61 -9.90 12.09
CA SER A 380 -11.49 -11.07 12.11
C SER A 380 -11.87 -11.50 10.71
N SER A 381 -12.39 -12.73 10.56
CA SER A 381 -13.14 -13.10 9.35
C SER A 381 -14.31 -12.14 9.13
N LEU A 382 -14.70 -11.93 7.86
CA LEU A 382 -15.87 -11.11 7.52
C LEU A 382 -17.14 -11.59 8.24
N ILE A 383 -17.84 -10.65 8.88
CA ILE A 383 -19.17 -10.84 9.44
C ILE A 383 -20.09 -9.88 8.67
N THR A 384 -20.94 -10.42 7.80
CA THR A 384 -21.69 -9.63 6.80
C THR A 384 -22.67 -8.61 7.42
N GLN A 385 -22.94 -8.70 8.72
CA GLN A 385 -23.65 -7.71 9.54
C GLN A 385 -23.13 -7.80 10.98
N ALA A 386 -21.99 -7.18 11.25
CA ALA A 386 -21.40 -7.23 12.58
C ALA A 386 -22.16 -6.33 13.57
N SER A 387 -22.35 -6.80 14.79
CA SER A 387 -22.75 -5.94 15.89
C SER A 387 -21.53 -5.25 16.50
N VAL A 388 -21.67 -3.98 16.83
CA VAL A 388 -20.71 -3.24 17.64
C VAL A 388 -21.40 -2.74 18.89
N VAL A 389 -20.79 -2.99 20.04
CA VAL A 389 -21.20 -2.39 21.32
C VAL A 389 -19.98 -1.72 21.93
N VAL A 390 -20.12 -0.44 22.25
CA VAL A 390 -19.10 0.36 22.93
C VAL A 390 -19.60 0.70 24.31
N GLN A 391 -18.77 0.47 25.31
CA GLN A 391 -19.10 0.60 26.71
C GLN A 391 -18.11 1.51 27.42
N SER A 392 -18.55 2.15 28.51
CA SER A 392 -17.68 2.76 29.49
C SER A 392 -16.81 1.67 30.12
N ALA A 393 -15.49 1.86 30.10
CA ALA A 393 -14.58 0.89 30.72
C ALA A 393 -14.70 0.87 32.27
N THR A 394 -15.33 1.89 32.86
CA THR A 394 -15.43 2.06 34.32
C THR A 394 -16.57 1.23 34.91
N ASP A 395 -17.73 1.21 34.24
CA ASP A 395 -18.97 0.64 34.79
C ASP A 395 -19.76 -0.20 33.78
N ALA A 396 -19.17 -0.48 32.61
CA ALA A 396 -19.77 -1.25 31.51
C ALA A 396 -21.10 -0.68 30.97
N THR A 397 -21.42 0.58 31.27
CA THR A 397 -22.59 1.24 30.68
C THR A 397 -22.42 1.33 29.17
N THR A 398 -23.45 0.92 28.41
CA THR A 398 -23.43 1.03 26.95
C THR A 398 -23.48 2.49 26.55
N ILE A 399 -22.42 2.94 25.87
CA ILE A 399 -22.31 4.29 25.32
C ILE A 399 -22.84 4.32 23.90
N TYR A 400 -22.49 3.33 23.08
CA TYR A 400 -22.95 3.26 21.70
C TYR A 400 -23.19 1.81 21.31
N SER A 401 -24.18 1.57 20.46
CA SER A 401 -24.39 0.26 19.86
C SER A 401 -24.94 0.38 18.46
N ASN A 402 -24.42 -0.44 17.55
CA ASN A 402 -24.96 -0.63 16.21
C ASN A 402 -25.04 -2.13 15.94
N SER A 403 -26.24 -2.65 15.70
CA SER A 403 -26.44 -4.08 15.46
C SER A 403 -26.17 -4.52 14.02
N LEU A 404 -26.00 -3.56 13.09
CA LEU A 404 -25.88 -3.80 11.66
C LEU A 404 -24.78 -2.92 11.05
N VAL A 405 -23.53 -3.23 11.37
CA VAL A 405 -22.39 -2.63 10.66
C VAL A 405 -22.13 -3.47 9.41
N SER A 406 -22.39 -2.88 8.24
CA SER A 406 -22.00 -3.45 6.96
C SER A 406 -20.53 -3.18 6.71
N VAL A 407 -19.74 -4.24 6.60
CA VAL A 407 -18.33 -4.20 6.23
C VAL A 407 -18.08 -5.11 5.04
N LEU A 408 -17.01 -4.86 4.32
CA LEU A 408 -16.52 -5.72 3.26
C LEU A 408 -15.23 -6.43 3.71
N GLY A 409 -15.00 -7.63 3.18
CA GLY A 409 -13.74 -8.33 3.39
C GLY A 409 -12.60 -7.58 2.71
N ASN A 410 -11.38 -7.79 3.22
CA ASN A 410 -10.15 -7.15 2.78
C ASN A 410 -10.08 -5.63 2.98
N GLN A 411 -11.02 -5.05 3.75
CA GLN A 411 -11.02 -3.63 4.07
C GLN A 411 -10.61 -3.34 5.50
N VAL A 412 -10.25 -2.07 5.74
CA VAL A 412 -9.87 -1.54 7.04
C VAL A 412 -10.87 -0.48 7.47
N TYR A 413 -11.42 -0.61 8.67
CA TYR A 413 -12.41 0.32 9.22
C TYR A 413 -11.92 1.02 10.48
N THR A 414 -12.30 2.28 10.64
CA THR A 414 -12.19 3.00 11.92
C THR A 414 -13.57 3.45 12.37
N LEU A 415 -13.95 3.03 13.58
CA LEU A 415 -15.13 3.55 14.27
C LEU A 415 -14.70 4.71 15.18
N PHE A 416 -15.20 5.90 14.90
CA PHE A 416 -15.06 7.06 15.76
C PHE A 416 -16.28 7.22 16.64
N ILE A 417 -16.08 7.37 17.95
CA ILE A 417 -17.15 7.66 18.91
C ILE A 417 -17.02 9.11 19.39
N PHE A 418 -18.03 9.92 19.10
CA PHE A 418 -18.13 11.34 19.44
C PHE A 418 -19.20 11.60 20.49
N GLY A 419 -19.29 12.87 20.91
CA GLY A 419 -20.36 13.36 21.78
C GLY A 419 -19.96 13.26 23.24
N ASN A 420 -20.93 13.09 24.12
CA ASN A 420 -20.72 12.86 25.55
C ASN A 420 -21.59 11.69 26.01
N GLY A 421 -21.48 11.24 27.26
CA GLY A 421 -22.25 10.10 27.75
C GLY A 421 -23.78 10.25 27.67
N GLY A 422 -24.32 11.46 27.50
CA GLY A 422 -25.75 11.71 27.31
C GLY A 422 -26.20 11.85 25.85
N SER A 423 -25.28 12.05 24.91
CA SER A 423 -25.58 12.15 23.47
C SER A 423 -24.40 11.64 22.63
N PRO A 424 -24.07 10.35 22.73
CA PRO A 424 -23.00 9.74 21.96
C PRO A 424 -23.41 9.53 20.50
N SER A 425 -22.46 9.61 19.58
CA SER A 425 -22.65 9.24 18.17
C SER A 425 -21.46 8.45 17.65
N GLY A 426 -21.71 7.57 16.68
CA GLY A 426 -20.68 6.74 16.07
C GLY A 426 -20.63 6.95 14.56
N ILE A 427 -19.42 7.04 14.00
CA ILE A 427 -19.16 7.08 12.56
C ILE A 427 -18.15 5.98 12.24
N THR A 428 -18.55 5.02 11.40
CA THR A 428 -17.66 4.00 10.84
C THR A 428 -17.24 4.43 9.44
N LEU A 429 -15.94 4.45 9.16
CA LEU A 429 -15.39 4.78 7.85
C LEU A 429 -14.47 3.66 7.35
N ASP A 430 -14.55 3.37 6.06
CA ASP A 430 -13.51 2.62 5.35
C ASP A 430 -12.25 3.49 5.23
N SER A 431 -11.09 2.89 5.24
CA SER A 431 -9.80 3.52 4.97
C SER A 431 -9.66 4.07 3.54
N ALA A 432 -10.46 3.56 2.60
CA ALA A 432 -10.53 4.06 1.22
C ALA A 432 -11.34 5.37 1.08
N ASP A 433 -12.15 5.72 2.09
CA ASP A 433 -12.94 6.96 2.18
C ASP A 433 -12.19 8.08 2.93
#